data_AF-A0A916YJG1-F1
#
_entry.id   AF-A0A916YJG1-F1
#
_cell.length_a   1.000
_cell.length_b   1.000
_cell.length_c   1.000
_cell.angle_alpha   90.00
_cell.angle_beta   90.00
_cell.angle_gamma   90.00
#
_symmetry.space_group_name_H-M   'P 1'
#
loop_
_entity.id
_entity.type
_entity.pdbx_description
1 polymer ?
#
loop_
_entity_poly.entity_id
_entity_poly.type
_entity_poly.pdbx_seq_one_letter_code
_entity_poly.pdbx_strand_id
1 'polypeptide(L)'
;MMAMTENPAEEGRLGQSTAARITLASLSGIAAVFCLGIVTGVTAGFLEKGDLSVRAGTIGAVCFAIGLLLLWVAFRQVRAIFAEPMGKNTRRARLMMGVSVLVGVVFGVLMAVGEKGESPILSGADLSPTIAIILAIGALVIVPVLTWVWWRALDEHEAGAYSDGAVVALNFNLSVTAAWWVLARGGLMEPVEAMPVFMLTIVIWSAIWLWKRYF
;
A
#
# COMPACT_ATOMS: atom_id res chain seq x y z
N MET A 1 -21.45 40.09 -20.01
CA MET A 1 -21.39 38.90 -19.14
C MET A 1 -21.69 37.70 -20.02
N MET A 2 -20.65 37.10 -20.61
CA MET A 2 -20.79 35.99 -21.55
C MET A 2 -20.52 34.71 -20.75
N ALA A 3 -21.53 33.87 -20.62
CA ALA A 3 -21.39 32.56 -19.97
C ALA A 3 -20.41 31.73 -20.82
N MET A 4 -19.23 31.42 -20.26
CA MET A 4 -18.39 30.34 -20.78
C MET A 4 -19.17 29.05 -20.57
N THR A 5 -19.78 28.55 -21.63
CA THR A 5 -20.32 27.20 -21.67
C THR A 5 -19.13 26.24 -21.69
N GLU A 6 -18.82 25.62 -20.56
CA GLU A 6 -17.85 24.53 -20.50
C GLU A 6 -18.30 23.44 -21.48
N ASN A 7 -17.39 23.09 -22.41
CA ASN A 7 -17.66 22.11 -23.45
C ASN A 7 -17.54 20.70 -22.84
N PRO A 8 -18.61 19.88 -22.79
CA PRO A 8 -18.57 18.55 -22.19
C PRO A 8 -17.56 17.60 -22.88
N ALA A 9 -17.15 17.90 -24.12
CA ALA A 9 -16.11 17.15 -24.82
C ALA A 9 -14.70 17.42 -24.27
N GLU A 10 -14.43 18.60 -23.70
CA GLU A 10 -13.14 18.91 -23.08
C GLU A 10 -13.02 18.28 -21.68
N GLU A 11 -14.09 18.28 -20.88
CA GLU A 11 -14.13 17.60 -19.59
C GLU A 11 -13.88 16.10 -19.72
N GLY A 12 -14.49 15.45 -20.72
CA GLY A 12 -14.27 14.03 -21.01
C GLY A 12 -12.81 13.72 -21.39
N ARG A 13 -12.16 14.61 -22.14
CA ARG A 13 -10.75 14.45 -22.57
C ARG A 13 -9.77 14.65 -21.41
N LEU A 14 -10.05 15.61 -20.52
CA LEU A 14 -9.26 15.87 -19.32
C LEU A 14 -9.37 14.71 -18.32
N GLY A 15 -10.57 14.17 -18.10
CA GLY A 15 -10.82 13.00 -17.27
C GLY A 15 -10.10 11.74 -17.78
N GLN A 16 -10.16 11.49 -19.09
CA GLN A 16 -9.48 10.36 -19.73
C GLN A 16 -7.95 10.46 -19.61
N SER A 17 -7.40 11.68 -19.71
CA SER A 17 -5.95 11.92 -19.55
C SER A 17 -5.46 11.73 -18.11
N THR A 18 -6.28 12.09 -17.12
CA THR A 18 -5.95 11.95 -15.70
C THR A 18 -6.07 10.50 -15.25
N ALA A 19 -7.13 9.80 -15.67
CA ALA A 19 -7.29 8.36 -15.43
C ALA A 19 -6.11 7.56 -16.02
N ALA A 20 -5.68 7.87 -17.25
CA ALA A 20 -4.52 7.22 -17.86
C ALA A 20 -3.23 7.46 -17.06
N ARG A 21 -3.02 8.66 -16.53
CA ARG A 21 -1.87 8.97 -15.67
C ARG A 21 -1.91 8.25 -14.34
N ILE A 22 -3.08 8.15 -13.71
CA ILE A 22 -3.27 7.40 -12.45
C ILE A 22 -2.96 5.91 -12.70
N THR A 23 -3.54 5.31 -13.74
CA THR A 23 -3.27 3.92 -14.11
C THR A 23 -1.80 3.68 -14.37
N LEU A 24 -1.14 4.56 -15.13
CA LEU A 24 0.29 4.44 -15.41
C LEU A 24 1.14 4.59 -14.14
N ALA A 25 0.81 5.53 -13.25
CA ALA A 25 1.50 5.71 -11.97
C ALA A 25 1.35 4.46 -11.08
N SER A 26 0.15 3.89 -11.00
CA SER A 26 -0.12 2.67 -10.24
C SER A 26 0.62 1.46 -10.81
N LEU A 27 0.56 1.24 -12.13
CA LEU A 27 1.24 0.12 -12.79
C LEU A 27 2.75 0.24 -12.67
N SER A 28 3.32 1.43 -12.88
CA SER A 28 4.76 1.65 -12.72
C SER A 28 5.21 1.50 -11.27
N GLY A 29 4.40 1.92 -10.29
CA GLY A 29 4.65 1.68 -8.87
C GLY A 29 4.66 0.20 -8.50
N ILE A 30 3.64 -0.55 -8.94
CA ILE A 30 3.56 -2.01 -8.71
C ILE A 30 4.75 -2.73 -9.35
N ALA A 31 5.07 -2.40 -10.61
CA ALA A 31 6.20 -2.98 -11.31
C ALA A 31 7.53 -2.65 -10.64
N ALA A 32 7.69 -1.44 -10.09
CA ALA A 32 8.89 -1.07 -9.32
C ALA A 32 9.03 -1.90 -8.03
N VAL A 33 7.94 -2.15 -7.30
CA VAL A 33 7.95 -3.01 -6.11
C VAL A 33 8.31 -4.46 -6.49
N PHE A 34 7.82 -4.95 -7.62
CA PHE A 34 8.22 -6.27 -8.14
C PHE A 34 9.72 -6.33 -8.46
N CYS A 35 10.27 -5.32 -9.15
CA CYS A 35 11.70 -5.22 -9.41
C CYS A 35 12.51 -5.17 -8.11
N LEU A 36 12.03 -4.45 -7.09
CA LEU A 36 12.66 -4.41 -5.77
C LEU A 36 12.72 -5.81 -5.14
N GLY A 37 11.64 -6.60 -5.23
CA GLY A 37 11.62 -7.98 -4.75
C GLY A 37 12.66 -8.87 -5.44
N ILE A 38 12.85 -8.73 -6.75
CA ILE A 38 13.91 -9.46 -7.49
C ILE A 38 15.30 -9.03 -7.00
N VAL A 39 15.54 -7.73 -6.84
CA VAL A 39 16.83 -7.22 -6.34
C VAL A 39 17.11 -7.78 -4.95
N THR A 40 16.13 -7.73 -4.04
CA THR A 40 16.25 -8.31 -2.69
C THR A 40 16.58 -9.80 -2.74
N GLY A 41 15.91 -10.58 -3.60
CA GLY A 41 16.18 -12.01 -3.77
C GLY A 41 17.59 -12.32 -4.29
N VAL A 42 18.08 -11.53 -5.26
CA VAL A 42 19.47 -11.65 -5.76
C VAL A 42 20.48 -11.29 -4.67
N THR A 43 20.23 -10.23 -3.90
CA THR A 43 21.10 -9.83 -2.78
C THR A 43 21.13 -10.87 -1.67
N ALA A 44 19.98 -11.44 -1.30
CA ALA A 44 19.91 -12.52 -0.31
C ALA A 44 20.70 -13.75 -0.76
N GLY A 45 20.49 -14.20 -2.01
CA GLY A 45 21.23 -15.33 -2.56
C GLY A 45 22.74 -15.12 -2.64
N PHE A 46 23.20 -13.87 -2.82
CA PHE A 46 24.62 -13.52 -2.74
C PHE A 46 25.17 -13.63 -1.31
N LEU A 47 24.42 -13.11 -0.33
CA LEU A 47 24.82 -13.16 1.08
C LEU A 47 24.93 -14.61 1.59
N GLU A 48 24.06 -15.50 1.13
CA GLU A 48 24.07 -16.92 1.51
C GLU A 48 25.22 -17.71 0.87
N LYS A 49 25.48 -17.49 -0.42
CA LYS A 49 26.44 -18.31 -1.19
C LYS A 49 27.85 -17.73 -1.20
N GLY A 50 28.02 -16.46 -0.85
CA GLY A 50 29.30 -15.74 -0.91
C GLY A 50 29.86 -15.52 -2.31
N ASP A 51 29.16 -16.00 -3.35
CA ASP A 51 29.53 -15.83 -4.75
C ASP A 51 28.32 -15.38 -5.56
N LEU A 52 28.54 -14.42 -6.45
CA LEU A 52 27.53 -13.79 -7.27
C LEU A 52 27.67 -14.32 -8.69
N SER A 53 26.82 -15.28 -9.06
CA SER A 53 26.73 -15.72 -10.45
C SER A 53 26.55 -14.51 -11.36
N VAL A 54 27.39 -14.36 -12.37
CA VAL A 54 27.35 -13.23 -13.31
C VAL A 54 25.94 -13.02 -13.87
N ARG A 55 25.19 -14.12 -14.09
CA ARG A 55 23.78 -14.07 -14.53
C ARG A 55 22.84 -13.49 -13.48
N ALA A 56 23.00 -13.87 -12.20
CA ALA A 56 22.18 -13.33 -11.12
C ALA A 56 22.48 -11.85 -10.89
N GLY A 57 23.77 -11.48 -10.96
CA GLY A 57 24.22 -10.09 -10.86
C GLY A 57 23.67 -9.19 -11.96
N THR A 58 23.71 -9.63 -13.21
CA THR A 58 23.16 -8.86 -14.33
C THR A 58 21.65 -8.70 -14.21
N ILE A 59 20.93 -9.76 -13.85
CA ILE A 59 19.47 -9.68 -13.60
C ILE A 59 19.17 -8.68 -12.48
N GLY A 60 19.88 -8.75 -11.36
CA GLY A 60 19.72 -7.82 -10.25
C GLY A 60 20.00 -6.37 -10.65
N ALA A 61 21.11 -6.11 -11.35
CA ALA A 61 21.48 -4.77 -11.81
C ALA A 61 20.47 -4.18 -12.81
N VAL A 62 20.00 -5.00 -13.77
CA VAL A 62 18.98 -4.59 -14.74
C VAL A 62 17.66 -4.30 -14.02
N CYS A 63 17.22 -5.17 -13.11
CA CYS A 63 16.00 -4.95 -12.33
C CYS A 63 16.10 -3.70 -11.44
N PHE A 64 17.27 -3.43 -10.88
CA PHE A 64 17.52 -2.22 -10.10
C PHE A 64 17.41 -0.95 -10.97
N ALA A 65 18.04 -0.93 -12.15
CA ALA A 65 17.97 0.19 -13.08
C ALA A 65 16.53 0.43 -13.59
N ILE A 66 15.82 -0.65 -13.97
CA ILE A 66 14.42 -0.59 -14.38
C ILE A 66 13.54 -0.11 -13.23
N GLY A 67 13.74 -0.64 -12.02
CA GLY A 67 13.01 -0.23 -10.82
C GLY A 67 13.16 1.26 -10.53
N LEU A 68 14.37 1.81 -10.61
CA LEU A 68 14.62 3.25 -10.47
C LEU A 68 13.92 4.08 -11.56
N LEU A 69 13.96 3.61 -12.81
CA LEU A 69 13.29 4.27 -13.91
C LEU A 69 11.76 4.27 -13.72
N LEU A 70 11.19 3.15 -13.30
CA LEU A 70 9.76 3.02 -13.01
C LEU A 70 9.33 3.91 -11.84
N LEU A 71 10.12 3.99 -10.77
CA LEU A 71 9.89 4.94 -9.66
C LEU A 71 9.95 6.39 -10.14
N TRP A 72 10.90 6.72 -11.02
CA TRP A 72 11.00 8.06 -11.61
C TRP A 72 9.78 8.39 -12.49
N VAL A 73 9.32 7.45 -13.31
CA VAL A 73 8.09 7.59 -14.12
C VAL A 73 6.89 7.78 -13.20
N ALA A 74 6.70 6.93 -12.20
CA ALA A 74 5.62 7.03 -11.22
C ALA A 74 5.63 8.40 -10.54
N PHE A 75 6.80 8.83 -10.06
CA PHE A 75 6.98 10.14 -9.42
C PHE A 75 6.65 11.30 -10.35
N ARG A 76 7.06 11.24 -11.62
CA ARG A 76 6.74 12.27 -12.62
C ARG A 76 5.24 12.37 -12.87
N GLN A 77 4.55 11.23 -13.01
CA GLN A 77 3.10 11.23 -13.23
C GLN A 77 2.34 11.73 -12.00
N VAL A 78 2.74 11.28 -10.81
CA VAL A 78 2.21 11.75 -9.52
C VAL A 78 2.36 13.26 -9.39
N ARG A 79 3.53 13.83 -9.70
CA ARG A 79 3.72 15.30 -9.69
C ARG A 79 2.83 16.02 -10.69
N ALA A 80 2.62 15.44 -11.87
CA ALA A 80 1.78 16.03 -12.90
C ALA A 80 0.29 16.01 -12.54
N ILE A 81 -0.19 14.95 -11.85
CA ILE A 81 -1.56 14.87 -11.31
C ILE A 81 -1.74 15.92 -10.19
N PHE A 82 -0.69 16.18 -9.41
CA PHE A 82 -0.77 17.05 -8.24
C PHE A 82 -0.38 18.51 -8.48
N ALA A 83 -0.15 18.92 -9.73
CA ALA A 83 0.27 20.29 -10.09
C ALA A 83 -0.85 21.34 -9.98
N GLU A 84 -2.11 20.92 -9.81
CA GLU A 84 -3.25 21.82 -9.71
C GLU A 84 -3.28 22.59 -8.37
N PRO A 85 -3.65 23.89 -8.38
CA PRO A 85 -3.78 24.68 -7.16
C PRO A 85 -4.76 24.03 -6.20
N MET A 86 -4.34 23.83 -4.96
CA MET A 86 -5.11 23.06 -3.99
C MET A 86 -5.80 23.94 -2.95
N GLY A 87 -7.03 23.57 -2.59
CA GLY A 87 -7.66 24.02 -1.35
C GLY A 87 -6.89 23.55 -0.10
N LYS A 88 -7.06 24.29 1.01
CA LYS A 88 -6.38 24.02 2.30
C LYS A 88 -6.66 22.60 2.83
N ASN A 89 -7.89 22.12 2.71
CA ASN A 89 -8.29 20.79 3.19
C ASN A 89 -7.67 19.68 2.36
N THR A 90 -7.68 19.82 1.03
CA THR A 90 -7.04 18.87 0.12
C THR A 90 -5.54 18.77 0.40
N ARG A 91 -4.87 19.89 0.73
CA ARG A 91 -3.43 19.91 1.04
C ARG A 91 -3.13 19.13 2.31
N ARG A 92 -3.99 19.27 3.32
CA ARG A 92 -3.87 18.52 4.59
C ARG A 92 -4.10 17.03 4.37
N ALA A 93 -5.11 16.65 3.59
CA ALA A 93 -5.34 15.26 3.21
C ALA A 93 -4.12 14.67 2.49
N ARG A 94 -3.55 15.38 1.49
CA ARG A 94 -2.33 14.90 0.80
C ARG A 94 -1.14 14.74 1.75
N LEU A 95 -0.94 15.68 2.68
CA LEU A 95 0.12 15.56 3.69
C LEU A 95 -0.09 14.31 4.56
N MET A 96 -1.31 14.07 5.03
CA MET A 96 -1.64 12.89 5.83
C MET A 96 -1.43 11.59 5.05
N MET A 97 -1.80 11.56 3.76
CA MET A 97 -1.51 10.41 2.90
C MET A 97 -0.01 10.14 2.78
N GLY A 98 0.80 11.20 2.59
CA GLY A 98 2.26 11.07 2.56
C GLY A 98 2.85 10.58 3.89
N VAL A 99 2.34 11.07 5.02
CA VAL A 99 2.75 10.61 6.36
C VAL A 99 2.37 9.14 6.56
N SER A 100 1.17 8.72 6.18
CA SER A 100 0.74 7.32 6.28
C SER A 100 1.59 6.39 5.42
N VAL A 101 1.94 6.80 4.19
CA VAL A 101 2.86 6.05 3.33
C VAL A 101 4.23 5.92 3.99
N LEU A 102 4.77 7.02 4.54
CA LEU A 102 6.06 6.99 5.23
C LEU A 102 6.06 6.05 6.43
N VAL A 103 5.02 6.10 7.28
CA VAL A 103 4.85 5.19 8.41
C VAL A 103 4.79 3.73 7.95
N GLY A 104 4.03 3.44 6.88
CA GLY A 104 3.97 2.11 6.29
C GLY A 104 5.33 1.61 5.79
N VAL A 105 6.11 2.48 5.14
CA VAL A 105 7.48 2.16 4.69
C VAL A 105 8.38 1.85 5.89
N VAL A 106 8.34 2.67 6.95
CA VAL A 106 9.12 2.42 8.17
C VAL A 106 8.75 1.07 8.78
N PHE A 107 7.46 0.73 8.87
CA PHE A 107 7.03 -0.57 9.41
C PHE A 107 7.51 -1.72 8.53
N GLY A 108 7.40 -1.58 7.21
CA GLY A 108 7.90 -2.58 6.26
C GLY A 108 9.40 -2.81 6.40
N VAL A 109 10.19 -1.73 6.51
CA VAL A 109 11.65 -1.83 6.72
C VAL A 109 11.97 -2.49 8.06
N LEU A 110 11.29 -2.10 9.15
CA LEU A 110 11.51 -2.70 10.46
C LEU A 110 11.19 -4.20 10.49
N MET A 111 10.14 -4.61 9.77
CA MET A 111 9.82 -6.04 9.61
C MET A 111 10.86 -6.76 8.74
N ALA A 112 11.42 -6.10 7.73
CA ALA A 112 12.43 -6.71 6.85
C ALA A 112 13.82 -6.90 7.53
N VAL A 113 14.15 -6.09 8.55
CA VAL A 113 15.45 -6.11 9.26
C VAL A 113 15.43 -7.09 10.46
N GLY A 114 14.60 -8.14 10.43
CA GLY A 114 14.48 -9.13 11.51
C GLY A 114 15.80 -9.79 11.94
N GLU A 115 15.80 -10.52 13.06
CA GLU A 115 17.03 -10.96 13.75
C GLU A 115 17.93 -11.93 12.96
N LYS A 116 17.51 -12.45 11.80
CA LYS A 116 18.29 -13.42 11.01
C LYS A 116 18.17 -13.27 9.48
N GLY A 117 17.74 -12.12 8.97
CA GLY A 117 17.61 -11.90 7.52
C GLY A 117 16.43 -12.62 6.86
N GLU A 118 15.60 -13.32 7.63
CA GLU A 118 14.31 -13.84 7.17
C GLU A 118 13.19 -12.85 7.48
N SER A 119 12.26 -12.69 6.54
CA SER A 119 11.09 -11.83 6.71
C SER A 119 10.06 -12.50 7.63
N PRO A 120 9.78 -11.96 8.83
CA PRO A 120 8.78 -12.47 9.77
C PRO A 120 7.38 -12.66 9.16
N ILE A 121 7.06 -11.87 8.13
CA ILE A 121 5.78 -11.93 7.42
C ILE A 121 5.64 -13.21 6.58
N LEU A 122 6.75 -13.73 6.05
CA LEU A 122 6.76 -14.87 5.13
C LEU A 122 7.22 -16.16 5.80
N SER A 123 8.19 -16.08 6.73
CA SER A 123 8.71 -17.25 7.45
C SER A 123 8.01 -17.51 8.78
N GLY A 124 7.22 -16.56 9.28
CA GLY A 124 6.68 -16.63 10.64
C GLY A 124 7.77 -16.51 11.72
N ALA A 125 8.97 -16.07 11.35
CA ALA A 125 10.09 -15.92 12.28
C ALA A 125 9.79 -14.88 13.36
N ASP A 126 10.36 -15.10 14.55
CA ASP A 126 10.20 -14.20 15.68
C ASP A 126 10.78 -12.80 15.40
N LEU A 127 10.05 -11.78 15.82
CA LEU A 127 10.54 -10.40 15.86
C LEU A 127 11.38 -10.19 17.11
N SER A 128 12.44 -9.36 17.01
CA SER A 128 13.14 -8.91 18.20
C SER A 128 12.16 -8.18 19.12
N PRO A 129 12.27 -8.32 20.46
CA PRO A 129 11.36 -7.65 21.39
C PRO A 129 11.27 -6.14 21.16
N THR A 130 12.39 -5.50 20.84
CA THR A 130 12.45 -4.07 20.54
C THR A 130 11.62 -3.70 19.30
N ILE A 131 11.78 -4.44 18.20
CA ILE A 131 11.02 -4.19 16.96
C ILE A 131 9.52 -4.46 17.19
N ALA A 132 9.19 -5.55 17.90
CA ALA A 132 7.81 -5.89 18.23
C ALA A 132 7.12 -4.77 19.04
N ILE A 133 7.80 -4.20 20.04
CA ILE A 133 7.27 -3.07 20.83
C ILE A 133 7.04 -1.84 19.95
N ILE A 134 7.99 -1.49 19.08
CA ILE A 134 7.87 -0.33 18.18
C ILE A 134 6.68 -0.51 17.24
N LEU A 135 6.55 -1.68 16.61
CA LEU A 135 5.45 -1.99 15.70
C LEU A 135 4.10 -2.01 16.44
N ALA A 136 4.06 -2.54 17.66
CA ALA A 136 2.86 -2.57 18.49
C ALA A 136 2.40 -1.15 18.88
N ILE A 137 3.32 -0.28 19.33
CA ILE A 137 3.02 1.14 19.60
C ILE A 137 2.54 1.83 18.32
N GLY A 138 3.22 1.55 17.21
CA GLY A 138 2.84 2.04 15.90
C GLY A 138 1.40 1.67 15.51
N ALA A 139 1.05 0.40 15.66
CA ALA A 139 -0.27 -0.12 15.34
C ALA A 139 -1.36 0.35 16.30
N LEU A 140 -1.07 0.47 17.61
CA LEU A 140 -2.06 0.80 18.64
C LEU A 140 -2.22 2.30 18.90
N VAL A 141 -1.22 3.11 18.55
CA VAL A 141 -1.22 4.56 18.83
C VAL A 141 -1.12 5.36 17.53
N ILE A 142 -0.06 5.14 16.74
CA ILE A 142 0.21 5.99 15.58
C ILE A 142 -0.88 5.82 14.51
N VAL A 143 -1.23 4.57 14.17
CA VAL A 143 -2.25 4.29 13.15
C VAL A 143 -3.63 4.85 13.56
N PRO A 144 -4.16 4.59 14.77
CA PRO A 144 -5.44 5.17 15.19
C PRO A 144 -5.45 6.70 15.23
N VAL A 145 -4.35 7.34 15.65
CA VAL A 145 -4.24 8.81 15.64
C VAL A 145 -4.26 9.33 14.21
N LEU A 146 -3.51 8.72 13.29
CA LEU A 146 -3.53 9.11 11.87
C LEU A 146 -4.91 8.92 11.26
N THR A 147 -5.56 7.79 11.52
CA THR A 147 -6.93 7.51 11.08
C THR A 147 -7.91 8.53 11.63
N TRP A 148 -7.83 8.89 12.91
CA TRP A 148 -8.69 9.88 13.53
C TRP A 148 -8.50 11.27 12.92
N VAL A 149 -7.25 11.70 12.75
CA VAL A 149 -6.94 13.00 12.13
C VAL A 149 -7.38 13.03 10.67
N TRP A 150 -7.22 11.93 9.94
CA TRP A 150 -7.70 11.76 8.57
C TRP A 150 -9.22 11.87 8.51
N TRP A 151 -9.94 11.10 9.33
CA TRP A 151 -11.40 11.08 9.39
C TRP A 151 -11.99 12.48 9.63
N ARG A 152 -11.38 13.26 10.52
CA ARG A 152 -11.78 14.65 10.82
C ARG A 152 -11.54 15.63 9.67
N ALA A 153 -10.76 15.25 8.66
CA ALA A 153 -10.45 16.07 7.50
C ALA A 153 -11.22 15.67 6.23
N LEU A 154 -11.94 14.55 6.27
CA LEU A 154 -12.73 14.06 5.14
C LEU A 154 -13.98 14.90 4.92
N ASP A 155 -14.34 15.05 3.65
CA ASP A 155 -15.64 15.55 3.21
C ASP A 155 -16.70 14.43 3.26
N GLU A 156 -17.99 14.77 3.21
CA GLU A 156 -19.11 13.82 3.36
C GLU A 156 -19.05 12.69 2.33
N HIS A 157 -18.76 13.01 1.07
CA HIS A 157 -18.61 12.01 0.01
C HIS A 157 -17.42 11.07 0.26
N GLU A 158 -16.29 11.61 0.72
CA GLU A 158 -15.10 10.79 1.02
C GLU A 158 -15.29 9.94 2.29
N ALA A 159 -16.01 10.46 3.28
CA ALA A 159 -16.36 9.75 4.50
C ALA A 159 -17.31 8.59 4.23
N GLY A 160 -18.26 8.76 3.29
CA GLY A 160 -19.12 7.68 2.79
C GLY A 160 -18.30 6.55 2.17
N ALA A 161 -17.44 6.86 1.20
CA ALA A 161 -16.56 5.87 0.56
C ALA A 161 -15.64 5.14 1.56
N TYR A 162 -15.11 5.85 2.55
CA TYR A 162 -14.29 5.28 3.61
C TYR A 162 -15.08 4.33 4.51
N SER A 163 -16.30 4.71 4.89
CA SER A 163 -17.19 3.92 5.75
C SER A 163 -17.67 2.66 5.04
N ASP A 164 -18.09 2.76 3.77
CA ASP A 164 -18.49 1.62 2.94
C ASP A 164 -17.36 0.59 2.88
N GLY A 165 -16.14 1.05 2.56
CA GLY A 165 -14.98 0.18 2.54
C GLY A 165 -14.72 -0.48 3.89
N ALA A 166 -14.80 0.28 4.99
CA ALA A 166 -14.53 -0.23 6.33
C ALA A 166 -15.56 -1.28 6.76
N VAL A 167 -16.85 -1.05 6.47
CA VAL A 167 -17.93 -1.98 6.80
C VAL A 167 -17.78 -3.29 6.02
N VAL A 168 -17.48 -3.23 4.72
CA VAL A 168 -17.29 -4.46 3.93
C VAL A 168 -16.06 -5.24 4.40
N ALA A 169 -14.94 -4.55 4.63
CA ALA A 169 -13.73 -5.20 5.11
C ALA A 169 -13.90 -5.80 6.53
N LEU A 170 -14.61 -5.11 7.42
CA LEU A 170 -14.94 -5.63 8.75
C LEU A 170 -15.81 -6.89 8.65
N ASN A 171 -16.84 -6.88 7.80
CA ASN A 171 -17.68 -8.07 7.59
C ASN A 171 -16.87 -9.24 7.01
N PHE A 172 -15.97 -8.96 6.07
CA PHE A 172 -15.03 -9.96 5.55
C PHE A 172 -14.20 -10.56 6.69
N ASN A 173 -13.54 -9.72 7.49
CA ASN A 173 -12.67 -10.16 8.58
C ASN A 173 -13.44 -11.03 9.59
N LEU A 174 -14.61 -10.56 10.05
CA LEU A 174 -15.44 -11.27 11.00
C LEU A 174 -15.89 -12.63 10.46
N SER A 175 -16.39 -12.65 9.22
CA SER A 175 -16.94 -13.88 8.60
C SER A 175 -15.84 -14.91 8.34
N VAL A 176 -14.72 -14.49 7.76
CA VAL A 176 -13.60 -15.38 7.45
C VAL A 176 -12.96 -15.90 8.73
N THR A 177 -12.70 -15.03 9.72
CA THR A 177 -12.11 -15.46 10.99
C THR A 177 -13.02 -16.46 11.71
N ALA A 178 -14.32 -16.20 11.78
CA ALA A 178 -15.27 -17.10 12.43
C ALA A 178 -15.37 -18.45 11.70
N ALA A 179 -15.53 -18.44 10.37
CA ALA A 179 -15.61 -19.67 9.58
C ALA A 179 -14.33 -20.50 9.69
N TRP A 180 -13.16 -19.85 9.58
CA TRP A 180 -11.86 -20.52 9.71
C TRP A 180 -11.69 -21.16 11.09
N TRP A 181 -12.04 -20.43 12.15
CA TRP A 181 -11.94 -20.95 13.51
C TRP A 181 -12.82 -22.20 13.70
N VAL A 182 -14.08 -22.18 13.21
CA VAL A 182 -14.98 -23.33 13.29
C VAL A 182 -14.41 -24.53 12.52
N LEU A 183 -13.94 -24.32 11.29
CA LEU A 183 -13.34 -25.37 10.47
C LEU A 183 -12.09 -25.96 11.13
N ALA A 184 -11.27 -25.13 11.77
CA ALA A 184 -10.10 -25.58 12.52
C ALA A 184 -10.48 -26.41 13.76
N ARG A 185 -11.56 -26.06 14.47
CA ARG A 185 -12.08 -26.89 15.56
C ARG A 185 -12.68 -28.22 15.08
N GLY A 186 -13.18 -28.26 13.85
CA GLY A 186 -13.63 -29.49 13.19
C GLY A 186 -12.52 -30.36 12.60
N GLY A 187 -11.24 -29.95 12.71
CA GLY A 187 -10.10 -30.67 12.13
C GLY A 187 -10.01 -30.58 10.60
N LEU A 188 -10.73 -29.64 9.98
CA LEU A 188 -10.76 -29.44 8.53
C LEU A 188 -9.74 -28.41 8.03
N MET A 189 -9.22 -27.59 8.94
CA MET A 189 -8.22 -26.55 8.65
C MET A 189 -7.23 -26.45 9.81
N GLU A 190 -6.07 -25.85 9.52
CA GLU A 190 -5.11 -25.48 10.56
C GLU A 190 -5.63 -24.29 11.39
N PRO A 191 -5.10 -24.10 12.62
CA PRO A 191 -5.38 -22.90 13.42
C PRO A 191 -5.20 -21.62 12.60
N VAL A 192 -6.07 -20.64 12.87
CA VAL A 192 -6.07 -19.40 12.10
C VAL A 192 -4.81 -18.59 12.37
N GLU A 193 -4.08 -18.26 11.30
CA GLU A 193 -3.02 -17.26 11.33
C GLU A 193 -3.64 -15.86 11.15
N ALA A 194 -3.46 -14.99 12.13
CA ALA A 194 -4.14 -13.68 12.15
C ALA A 194 -3.61 -12.71 11.07
N MET A 195 -2.31 -12.78 10.77
CA MET A 195 -1.66 -11.80 9.90
C MET A 195 -2.15 -11.86 8.44
N PRO A 196 -2.28 -13.04 7.79
CA PRO A 196 -2.84 -13.12 6.44
C PRO A 196 -4.27 -12.58 6.33
N VAL A 197 -5.13 -12.91 7.30
CA VAL A 197 -6.53 -12.43 7.34
C VAL A 197 -6.56 -10.91 7.51
N PHE A 198 -5.71 -10.36 8.37
CA PHE A 198 -5.56 -8.92 8.54
C PHE A 198 -5.09 -8.22 7.25
N MET A 199 -4.06 -8.75 6.59
CA MET A 199 -3.56 -8.19 5.32
C MET A 199 -4.64 -8.17 4.24
N LEU A 200 -5.39 -9.27 4.08
CA LEU A 200 -6.47 -9.36 3.11
C LEU A 200 -7.62 -8.39 3.45
N THR A 201 -7.89 -8.18 4.74
CA THR A 201 -8.86 -7.18 5.21
C THR A 201 -8.46 -5.78 4.76
N ILE A 202 -7.19 -5.40 4.93
CA ILE A 202 -6.67 -4.08 4.51
C ILE A 202 -6.73 -3.92 2.98
N VAL A 203 -6.45 -4.98 2.22
CA VAL A 203 -6.56 -4.97 0.75
C VAL A 203 -8.00 -4.74 0.31
N ILE A 204 -8.96 -5.48 0.87
CA ILE A 204 -10.39 -5.34 0.56
C ILE A 204 -10.87 -3.93 0.91
N TRP A 205 -10.49 -3.44 2.09
CA TRP A 205 -10.83 -2.09 2.51
C TRP A 205 -10.32 -1.04 1.52
N SER A 206 -9.04 -1.11 1.18
CA SER A 206 -8.38 -0.18 0.27
C SER A 206 -8.98 -0.23 -1.13
N ALA A 207 -9.28 -1.44 -1.63
CA ALA A 207 -9.87 -1.64 -2.95
C ALA A 207 -11.26 -1.00 -3.06
N ILE A 208 -12.12 -1.20 -2.05
CA ILE A 208 -13.48 -0.64 -2.04
C ILE A 208 -13.44 0.87 -1.86
N TRP A 209 -12.58 1.36 -0.96
CA TRP A 209 -12.39 2.80 -0.78
C TRP A 209 -11.91 3.47 -2.08
N LEU A 210 -10.91 2.90 -2.76
CA LEU A 210 -10.45 3.39 -4.06
C LEU A 210 -11.55 3.35 -5.11
N TRP A 211 -12.29 2.25 -5.18
CA TRP A 211 -13.38 2.11 -6.14
C TRP A 211 -14.43 3.20 -5.93
N LYS A 212 -14.98 3.33 -4.72
CA LYS A 212 -16.00 4.32 -4.37
C LYS A 212 -15.55 5.77 -4.45
N ARG A 213 -14.25 6.03 -4.28
CA ARG A 213 -13.69 7.39 -4.33
C ARG A 213 -13.50 7.90 -5.75
N TYR A 214 -13.27 7.00 -6.71
CA TYR A 214 -12.83 7.37 -8.07
C TYR A 214 -13.73 6.90 -9.21
N PHE A 215 -14.69 6.00 -8.95
CA PHE A 215 -15.62 5.45 -9.95
C PHE A 215 -17.07 5.57 -9.45
#